data_AF-A0A8C7ZVS3-F1
#
_entry.id   AF-A0A8C7ZVS3-F1
#
_cell.length_a   1.000
_cell.length_b   1.000
_cell.length_c   1.000
_cell.angle_alpha   90.00
_cell.angle_beta   90.00
_cell.angle_gamma   90.00
#
_symmetry.space_group_name_H-M   'P 1'
#
loop_
_entity.id
_entity.type
_entity.pdbx_description
1 polymer ?
#
loop_
_entity_poly.entity_id
_entity_poly.type
_entity_poly.pdbx_seq_one_letter_code
_entity_poly.pdbx_strand_id
1 'polypeptide(L)'
;MAGSKVKQDMPPPGGYAAFDYKRNLPKRGLSGYSMFGIGIGIMVFGYWRLFSWNRERRRLQIEELEARVALLPLLQAEHDRR
;
A
#
# COMPACT_ATOMS: atom_id res chain seq x y z
N MET A 1 58.95 -18.20 53.63
CA MET A 1 58.82 -18.29 52.16
C MET A 1 58.05 -17.06 51.69
N ALA A 2 58.74 -15.99 51.30
CA ALA A 2 58.10 -14.82 50.72
C ALA A 2 57.70 -15.17 49.28
N GLY A 3 56.41 -15.46 49.05
CA GLY A 3 55.89 -15.75 47.71
C GLY A 3 56.04 -14.51 46.82
N SER A 4 56.62 -14.68 45.63
CA SER A 4 56.76 -13.59 44.67
C SER A 4 55.37 -12.98 44.39
N LYS A 5 55.23 -11.67 44.57
CA LYS A 5 54.02 -10.94 44.18
C LYS A 5 53.96 -10.86 42.67
N VAL A 6 53.47 -11.92 42.02
CA VAL A 6 53.12 -11.87 40.60
C VAL A 6 51.81 -11.13 40.48
N LYS A 7 51.83 -9.96 39.83
CA LYS A 7 50.62 -9.21 39.49
C LYS A 7 50.02 -9.84 38.24
N GLN A 8 49.06 -10.74 38.43
CA GLN A 8 48.32 -11.38 37.34
C GLN A 8 47.14 -10.50 36.93
N ASP A 9 46.86 -10.44 35.62
CA ASP A 9 45.66 -9.78 35.12
C ASP A 9 44.44 -10.69 35.38
N MET A 10 43.44 -10.17 36.07
CA MET A 10 42.28 -10.92 36.52
C MET A 10 41.01 -10.13 36.18
N PRO A 11 39.88 -10.81 35.91
CA PRO A 11 38.60 -10.13 35.75
C PRO A 11 38.29 -9.31 37.02
N PRO A 12 37.58 -8.18 36.87
CA PRO A 12 37.22 -7.34 38.00
C PRO A 12 36.41 -8.15 39.04
N PRO A 13 36.57 -7.87 40.35
CA PRO A 13 35.76 -8.50 41.38
C PRO A 13 34.29 -8.13 41.15
N GLY A 14 33.49 -9.11 40.68
CA GLY A 14 32.12 -8.90 40.20
C GLY A 14 31.84 -9.40 38.77
N GLY A 15 32.88 -9.74 38.02
CA GLY A 15 32.75 -10.26 36.64
C GLY A 15 32.43 -9.18 35.61
N TYR A 16 32.42 -9.57 34.33
CA TYR A 16 32.04 -8.68 33.23
C TYR A 16 30.51 -8.60 33.08
N ALA A 17 30.03 -7.51 32.48
CA ALA A 17 28.62 -7.38 32.16
C ALA A 17 28.15 -8.49 31.22
N ALA A 18 26.87 -8.87 31.33
CA ALA A 18 26.26 -9.84 30.44
C ALA A 18 26.30 -9.32 28.99
N PHE A 19 26.79 -10.15 28.07
CA PHE A 19 26.84 -9.84 26.65
C PHE A 19 25.64 -10.50 25.94
N ASP A 20 24.92 -9.71 25.15
CA ASP A 20 23.84 -10.22 24.32
C ASP A 20 24.40 -11.00 23.12
N TYR A 21 24.51 -12.31 23.28
CA TYR A 21 24.96 -13.24 22.24
C TYR A 21 23.83 -13.65 21.28
N LYS A 22 22.57 -13.32 21.61
CA LYS A 22 21.39 -13.73 20.85
C LYS A 22 21.10 -12.74 19.73
N ARG A 23 20.63 -13.27 18.60
CA ARG A 23 20.20 -12.46 17.47
C ARG A 23 18.91 -11.70 17.82
N ASN A 24 19.01 -10.38 18.02
CA ASN A 24 17.85 -9.51 18.22
C ASN A 24 17.36 -8.94 16.89
N LEU A 25 16.44 -9.66 16.22
CA LEU A 25 15.75 -9.13 15.04
C LEU A 25 14.49 -8.38 15.48
N PRO A 26 14.38 -7.06 15.21
CA PRO A 26 13.17 -6.34 15.51
C PRO A 26 12.04 -6.86 14.64
N LYS A 27 10.97 -7.37 15.25
CA LYS A 27 9.73 -7.72 14.54
C LYS A 27 9.06 -6.42 14.11
N ARG A 28 9.41 -5.94 12.91
CA ARG A 28 8.82 -4.76 12.28
C ARG A 28 7.71 -5.22 11.33
N GLY A 29 6.50 -4.72 11.53
CA GLY A 29 5.37 -5.00 10.64
C GLY A 29 4.04 -5.08 11.38
N LEU A 30 2.97 -4.92 10.62
CA LEU A 30 1.61 -5.16 11.07
C LEU A 30 1.34 -6.67 11.06
N SER A 31 0.42 -7.13 11.90
CA SER A 31 -0.04 -8.53 11.87
C SER A 31 -0.60 -8.90 10.49
N GLY A 32 -0.51 -10.17 10.10
CA GLY A 32 -1.05 -10.65 8.82
C GLY A 32 -2.52 -10.31 8.65
N TYR A 33 -3.33 -10.46 9.70
CA TYR A 33 -4.75 -10.09 9.68
C TYR A 33 -4.98 -8.59 9.45
N SER A 34 -4.15 -7.72 10.05
CA SER A 34 -4.25 -6.28 9.82
C SER A 34 -3.87 -5.91 8.38
N MET A 35 -2.92 -6.59 7.76
CA MET A 35 -2.60 -6.36 6.34
C MET A 35 -3.76 -6.74 5.43
N PHE A 36 -4.42 -7.89 5.70
CA PHE A 36 -5.62 -8.28 4.96
C PHE A 36 -6.79 -7.31 5.19
N GLY A 37 -6.99 -6.85 6.42
CA GLY A 37 -8.02 -5.86 6.73
C GLY A 37 -7.84 -4.55 5.95
N ILE A 38 -6.61 -4.04 5.89
CA ILE A 38 -6.27 -2.85 5.09
C ILE A 38 -6.49 -3.10 3.60
N GLY A 39 -6.01 -4.25 3.09
CA GLY A 39 -6.17 -4.61 1.68
C GLY A 39 -7.63 -4.67 1.26
N ILE A 40 -8.47 -5.36 2.04
CA ILE A 40 -9.91 -5.47 1.78
C ILE A 40 -10.57 -4.08 1.88
N GLY A 41 -10.22 -3.29 2.89
CA GLY A 41 -10.75 -1.93 3.06
C GLY A 41 -10.49 -1.03 1.84
N ILE A 42 -9.27 -1.05 1.31
CA ILE A 42 -8.90 -0.29 0.11
C ILE A 42 -9.69 -0.80 -1.11
N MET A 43 -9.82 -2.12 -1.28
CA MET A 43 -10.55 -2.70 -2.40
C MET A 43 -12.03 -2.31 -2.38
N VAL A 44 -12.71 -2.45 -1.24
CA VAL A 44 -14.13 -2.09 -1.10
C VAL A 44 -14.34 -0.60 -1.41
N PHE A 45 -13.47 0.26 -0.88
CA PHE A 45 -13.53 1.70 -1.15
C PHE A 45 -13.29 2.00 -2.65
N GLY A 46 -12.30 1.35 -3.26
CA GLY A 46 -12.00 1.48 -4.69
C GLY A 46 -13.16 1.09 -5.58
N TYR A 47 -13.81 -0.05 -5.30
CA TYR A 47 -14.98 -0.50 -6.04
C TYR A 47 -16.14 0.47 -5.90
N TRP A 48 -16.45 0.94 -4.69
CA TRP A 48 -17.53 1.89 -4.47
C TRP A 48 -17.34 3.18 -5.28
N ARG A 49 -16.12 3.72 -5.30
CA ARG A 49 -15.78 4.91 -6.09
C ARG A 49 -15.90 4.64 -7.59
N LEU A 50 -15.41 3.49 -8.06
CA LEU A 50 -15.46 3.08 -9.46
C LEU A 50 -16.89 2.91 -9.96
N PHE A 51 -17.77 2.29 -9.18
CA PHE A 51 -19.19 2.14 -9.55
C PHE A 51 -19.89 3.49 -9.68
N SER A 52 -19.61 4.41 -8.75
CA SER A 52 -20.17 5.77 -8.80
C SER A 52 -19.71 6.51 -10.06
N TRP A 53 -18.42 6.40 -10.41
CA TRP A 53 -17.85 7.00 -11.61
C TRP A 53 -18.38 6.38 -12.91
N ASN A 54 -18.53 5.06 -12.96
CA ASN A 54 -19.06 4.38 -14.14
C ASN A 54 -20.51 4.77 -14.45
N ARG A 55 -21.31 5.07 -13.42
CA ARG A 55 -22.67 5.59 -13.61
C ARG A 55 -22.64 6.96 -14.27
N GLU A 56 -21.74 7.83 -13.84
CA GLU A 56 -21.58 9.17 -14.42
C GLU A 56 -21.08 9.10 -15.87
N ARG A 57 -20.06 8.29 -16.12
CA ARG A 57 -19.55 8.01 -17.48
C ARG A 57 -20.65 7.53 -18.41
N ARG A 58 -21.56 6.68 -17.93
CA ARG A 58 -22.69 6.21 -18.72
C ARG A 58 -23.68 7.33 -19.05
N ARG A 59 -23.96 8.24 -18.11
CA ARG A 59 -24.82 9.41 -18.36
C ARG A 59 -24.24 10.30 -19.46
N LEU A 60 -22.94 10.62 -19.36
CA LEU A 60 -22.23 11.42 -20.37
C LEU A 60 -22.24 10.75 -21.76
N GLN A 61 -22.04 9.43 -21.81
CA GLN A 61 -22.12 8.69 -23.07
C GLN A 61 -23.52 8.72 -23.69
N ILE A 62 -24.57 8.64 -22.87
CA ILE A 62 -25.95 8.75 -23.36
C ILE A 62 -26.19 10.15 -23.92
N GLU A 63 -25.76 11.20 -23.22
CA GLU A 63 -25.88 12.58 -23.69
C GLU A 63 -25.14 12.81 -25.02
N GLU A 64 -23.92 12.30 -25.17
CA GLU A 64 -23.16 12.38 -26.42
C GLU A 64 -23.87 11.66 -27.58
N LEU A 65 -24.45 10.48 -27.31
CA LEU A 65 -25.21 9.72 -28.31
C LEU A 65 -26.50 10.44 -28.68
N GLU A 66 -27.23 11.00 -27.73
CA GLU A 66 -28.44 11.78 -27.99
C GLU A 66 -28.13 13.03 -28.83
N ALA A 67 -27.08 13.77 -28.49
CA ALA A 67 -26.62 14.92 -29.27
C ALA A 67 -26.25 14.51 -30.70
N ARG A 68 -25.56 13.37 -30.86
CA ARG A 68 -25.24 12.83 -32.19
C ARG A 68 -26.49 12.49 -32.97
N VAL A 69 -27.42 11.73 -32.37
CA VAL A 69 -28.68 11.33 -33.02
C VAL A 69 -29.51 12.54 -33.45
N ALA A 70 -29.53 13.61 -32.65
CA ALA A 70 -30.21 14.84 -33.00
C ALA A 70 -29.61 15.54 -34.24
N LEU A 71 -28.28 15.48 -34.42
CA LEU A 71 -27.59 16.08 -35.56
C LEU A 71 -27.54 15.17 -36.79
N LEU A 72 -27.69 13.84 -36.62
CA LEU A 72 -27.61 12.86 -37.71
C LEU A 72 -28.47 13.21 -38.94
N PRO A 73 -29.75 13.62 -38.82
CA PRO A 73 -30.58 13.92 -39.99
C PRO A 73 -30.02 15.08 -40.84
N LEU A 74 -29.47 16.10 -40.19
CA LEU A 74 -28.88 17.24 -40.89
C LEU A 74 -27.59 16.82 -41.60
N LEU A 75 -26.72 16.08 -40.92
CA LEU A 75 -25.48 15.57 -41.50
C LEU A 75 -25.75 14.62 -42.68
N GLN A 76 -26.79 13.79 -42.57
CA GLN A 76 -27.23 12.91 -43.66
C GLN A 76 -27.73 13.72 -44.85
N ALA A 77 -28.56 14.75 -44.62
CA ALA A 77 -29.07 15.61 -45.68
C ALA A 77 -27.95 16.38 -46.41
N GLU A 78 -26.89 16.79 -45.70
CA GLU A 78 -25.69 17.37 -46.33
C GLU A 78 -24.89 16.35 -47.14
N HIS A 79 -24.83 15.10 -46.67
CA HIS A 79 -24.15 14.01 -47.38
C HIS A 79 -24.88 13.62 -48.67
N ASP A 80 -26.21 13.52 -48.64
CA ASP A 80 -27.04 13.15 -49.80
C ASP A 80 -27.07 14.24 -50.89
N ARG A 81 -26.74 15.49 -50.53
CA ARG A 81 -26.61 16.62 -51.48
C ARG A 81 -25.26 16.66 -52.21
N ARG A 82 -24.24 15.96 -51.70
CA ARG A 82 -22.94 15.83 -52.36
C ARG A 82 -22.99 14.77 -53.44
#